data_AF-A0A3E0W1P9-F1
#
_entry.id   AF-A0A3E0W1P9-F1
#
_cell.length_a   1.000
_cell.length_b   1.000
_cell.length_c   1.000
_cell.angle_alpha   90.00
_cell.angle_beta   90.00
_cell.angle_gamma   90.00
#
_symmetry.space_group_name_H-M   'P 1'
#
loop_
_entity.id
_entity.type
_entity.pdbx_description
1 polymer ?
#
loop_
_entity_poly.entity_id
_entity_poly.type
_entity_poly.pdbx_seq_one_letter_code
_entity_poly.pdbx_strand_id
1 'polypeptide(L)'
;MQRRAFLAVAAAGAAATLTACAGLSITPPPTSAATNGSAPVPTPSGSPDASPSATATAPSTPGPKGSSLLKVVRPPGPITELPGTGDLLAWTADDGADSDVIRKYVDFAVASGVRLTLFANGRFAGWTVNAAALRPLGRVS
;
A
#
# COMPACT_ATOMS: atom_id res chain seq x y z
N MET A 1 29.62 35.09 1.48
CA MET A 1 30.14 34.00 2.35
C MET A 1 29.06 33.41 3.28
N GLN A 2 27.87 33.06 2.77
CA GLN A 2 26.74 32.63 3.63
C GLN A 2 26.25 31.19 3.40
N ARG A 3 26.47 30.63 2.19
CA ARG A 3 26.06 29.26 1.84
C ARG A 3 26.90 28.18 2.54
N ARG A 4 28.20 28.42 2.76
CA ARG A 4 29.10 27.48 3.46
C ARG A 4 28.80 27.40 4.96
N ALA A 5 28.49 28.54 5.59
CA ALA A 5 28.10 28.60 6.99
C ALA A 5 26.75 27.90 7.22
N PHE A 6 25.77 28.14 6.33
CA PHE A 6 24.46 27.48 6.41
C PHE A 6 24.57 25.96 6.30
N LEU A 7 25.36 25.45 5.35
CA LEU A 7 25.55 24.00 5.18
C LEU A 7 26.29 23.36 6.37
N ALA A 8 27.24 24.08 6.97
CA ALA A 8 27.95 23.59 8.16
C ALA A 8 27.03 23.49 9.37
N VAL A 9 26.15 24.48 9.60
CA VAL A 9 25.16 24.46 10.70
C VAL A 9 24.13 23.35 10.48
N ALA A 10 23.63 23.17 9.24
CA ALA A 10 22.67 22.12 8.92
C ALA A 10 23.24 20.70 9.17
N ALA A 11 24.49 20.46 8.77
CA ALA A 11 25.17 19.18 8.98
C ALA A 11 25.41 18.88 10.47
N ALA A 12 25.80 19.89 11.26
CA ALA A 12 25.99 19.74 12.70
C ALA A 12 24.67 19.43 13.42
N GLY A 13 23.56 20.04 13.01
CA GLY A 13 22.23 19.77 13.56
C GLY A 13 21.77 18.32 13.36
N ALA A 14 22.01 17.74 12.18
CA ALA A 14 21.63 16.35 11.90
C ALA A 14 22.40 15.34 12.78
N ALA A 15 23.70 15.55 13.00
CA ALA A 15 24.53 14.66 13.83
C ALA A 15 24.08 14.62 15.30
N ALA A 16 23.62 15.75 15.86
CA ALA A 16 23.16 15.84 17.24
C ALA A 16 21.86 15.03 17.49
N THR A 17 20.99 14.90 16.49
CA THR A 17 19.70 14.20 16.63
C THR A 17 19.82 12.66 16.63
N LEU A 18 20.85 12.09 16.02
CA LEU A 18 21.04 10.62 15.94
C LEU A 18 21.63 10.03 17.23
N THR A 19 22.39 10.80 18.00
CA THR A 19 23.01 10.35 19.26
C THR A 19 22.00 10.24 20.41
N ALA A 20 20.84 10.91 20.32
CA ALA A 20 19.82 10.88 21.36
C ALA A 20 19.02 9.55 21.40
N CYS A 21 19.06 8.74 20.34
CA CYS A 21 18.35 7.45 20.30
C CYS A 21 19.15 6.27 20.87
N ALA A 22 20.43 6.46 21.23
CA ALA A 22 21.28 5.40 21.76
C ALA A 22 21.29 5.29 23.30
N GLY A 23 20.53 6.15 24.01
CA GLY A 23 20.62 6.32 25.47
C GLY A 23 19.63 5.55 26.33
N LEU A 24 18.76 4.68 25.77
CA LEU A 24 17.90 3.82 26.58
C LEU A 24 18.55 2.46 26.82
N SER A 25 19.52 2.44 27.73
CA SER A 25 20.04 1.21 28.31
C SER A 25 18.97 0.56 29.20
N ILE A 26 18.32 -0.48 28.70
CA ILE A 26 17.45 -1.36 29.47
C ILE A 26 18.32 -2.10 30.49
N THR A 27 17.99 -1.95 31.77
CA THR A 27 18.59 -2.68 32.90
C THR A 27 18.41 -4.20 32.72
N PRO A 28 19.48 -5.01 32.69
CA PRO A 28 19.33 -6.47 32.73
C PRO A 28 19.00 -6.93 34.17
N PRO A 29 18.15 -7.95 34.37
CA PRO A 29 17.95 -8.57 35.68
C PRO A 29 19.21 -9.32 36.14
N PRO A 30 19.40 -9.54 37.46
CA PRO A 30 20.62 -10.12 38.00
C PRO A 30 20.81 -11.58 37.58
N THR A 31 21.95 -11.86 36.98
CA THR A 31 22.46 -13.21 36.66
C THR A 31 23.02 -13.87 37.93
N SER A 32 22.42 -15.00 38.32
CA SER A 32 23.02 -15.93 39.30
C SER A 32 24.15 -16.72 38.64
N ALA A 33 25.28 -16.84 39.32
CA ALA A 33 26.48 -17.47 38.82
C ALA A 33 26.48 -19.01 39.00
N ALA A 34 26.98 -19.66 37.94
CA ALA A 34 27.71 -20.94 37.86
C ALA A 34 27.04 -22.27 38.24
N THR A 35 27.01 -23.20 37.28
CA THR A 35 27.62 -24.54 37.40
C THR A 35 27.83 -25.14 36.00
N ASN A 36 29.08 -25.54 35.70
CA ASN A 36 29.45 -26.32 34.53
C ASN A 36 28.82 -27.72 34.62
N GLY A 37 27.95 -28.07 33.68
CA GLY A 37 27.44 -29.43 33.51
C GLY A 37 27.14 -29.67 32.04
N SER A 38 27.97 -30.47 31.36
CA SER A 38 27.66 -31.00 30.03
C SER A 38 26.42 -31.89 30.13
N ALA A 39 25.38 -31.54 29.37
CA ALA A 39 24.21 -32.38 29.14
C ALA A 39 23.78 -32.26 27.67
N PRO A 40 23.26 -33.33 27.05
CA PRO A 40 23.27 -33.53 25.61
C PRO A 40 22.28 -32.62 24.88
N VAL A 41 22.65 -32.25 23.65
CA VAL A 41 21.82 -31.51 22.69
C VAL A 41 20.54 -32.30 22.39
N PRO A 42 19.33 -31.81 22.73
CA PRO A 42 18.12 -32.37 22.16
C PRO A 42 17.99 -31.90 20.72
N THR A 43 17.93 -32.83 19.79
CA THR A 43 17.53 -32.59 18.40
C THR A 43 16.06 -32.19 18.39
N PRO A 44 15.65 -31.00 17.92
CA PRO A 44 14.24 -30.75 17.65
C PRO A 44 13.87 -31.49 16.35
N SER A 45 13.39 -32.72 16.51
CA SER A 45 12.55 -33.37 15.51
C SER A 45 11.13 -32.83 15.71
N GLY A 46 10.64 -32.11 14.71
CA GLY A 46 9.31 -31.49 14.75
C GLY A 46 9.27 -30.27 13.86
N SER A 47 9.11 -30.49 12.55
CA SER A 47 8.68 -29.44 11.64
C SER A 47 7.23 -29.10 12.01
N PRO A 48 6.88 -27.88 12.44
CA PRO A 48 5.49 -27.48 12.44
C PRO A 48 5.10 -27.29 10.98
N ASP A 49 4.39 -28.28 10.44
CA ASP A 49 3.62 -28.13 9.21
C ASP A 49 2.54 -27.09 9.48
N ALA A 50 2.87 -25.82 9.26
CA ALA A 50 1.93 -24.73 9.29
C ALA A 50 1.08 -24.82 8.02
N SER A 51 0.11 -25.75 8.03
CA SER A 51 -0.99 -25.72 7.07
C SER A 51 -1.57 -24.30 7.07
N PRO A 52 -1.62 -23.60 5.93
CA PRO A 52 -2.21 -22.27 5.89
C PRO A 52 -3.65 -22.37 6.35
N SER A 53 -3.94 -21.75 7.50
CA SER A 53 -5.30 -21.58 7.99
C SER A 53 -6.09 -20.88 6.90
N ALA A 54 -7.18 -21.51 6.44
CA ALA A 54 -8.02 -20.97 5.38
C ALA A 54 -8.40 -19.53 5.74
N THR A 55 -7.98 -18.58 4.89
CA THR A 55 -8.42 -17.20 4.99
C THR A 55 -9.94 -17.22 5.01
N ALA A 56 -10.54 -16.74 6.11
CA ALA A 56 -11.98 -16.59 6.21
C ALA A 56 -12.44 -15.81 4.98
N THR A 57 -13.24 -16.44 4.13
CA THR A 57 -13.81 -15.81 2.95
C THR A 57 -14.66 -14.65 3.44
N ALA A 58 -14.17 -13.42 3.27
CA ALA A 58 -14.98 -12.23 3.50
C ALA A 58 -16.26 -12.38 2.65
N PRO A 59 -17.44 -12.10 3.22
CA PRO A 59 -18.68 -12.18 2.46
C PRO A 59 -18.54 -11.35 1.18
N SER A 60 -18.81 -11.98 0.05
CA SER A 60 -18.85 -11.31 -1.25
C SER A 60 -20.04 -10.36 -1.24
N THR A 61 -19.84 -9.12 -0.80
CA THR A 61 -20.84 -8.07 -1.02
C THR A 61 -21.03 -7.97 -2.54
N PRO A 62 -22.26 -8.14 -3.05
CA PRO A 62 -22.53 -7.96 -4.47
C PRO A 62 -22.00 -6.60 -4.89
N GLY A 63 -21.11 -6.58 -5.88
CA GLY A 63 -20.62 -5.32 -6.41
C GLY A 63 -21.79 -4.46 -6.92
N PRO A 64 -21.59 -3.14 -6.99
CA PRO A 64 -22.61 -2.25 -7.52
C PRO A 64 -23.08 -2.77 -8.88
N LYS A 65 -24.40 -3.00 -9.04
CA LYS A 65 -24.96 -3.45 -10.32
C LYS A 65 -24.62 -2.39 -11.36
N GLY A 66 -24.02 -2.80 -12.48
CA GLY A 66 -23.55 -1.91 -13.52
C GLY A 66 -24.65 -0.93 -13.93
N SER A 67 -24.48 0.34 -13.57
CA SER A 67 -25.36 1.40 -14.02
C SER A 67 -25.03 1.74 -15.47
N SER A 68 -26.06 1.96 -16.29
CA SER A 68 -25.88 2.56 -17.61
C SER A 68 -25.10 3.86 -17.43
N LEU A 69 -23.97 3.96 -18.13
CA LEU A 69 -23.14 5.15 -18.05
C LEU A 69 -23.82 6.26 -18.86
N LEU A 70 -24.05 7.39 -18.24
CA LEU A 70 -24.42 8.60 -18.96
C LEU A 70 -23.18 9.48 -19.09
N LYS A 71 -22.87 9.90 -20.30
CA LYS A 71 -21.83 10.91 -20.54
C LYS A 71 -22.39 12.27 -20.13
N VAL A 72 -21.86 12.83 -19.06
CA VAL A 72 -22.26 14.14 -18.53
C VAL A 72 -21.13 15.15 -18.73
N VAL A 73 -21.48 16.41 -18.96
CA VAL A 73 -20.50 17.51 -19.01
C VAL A 73 -19.91 17.71 -17.62
N ARG A 74 -18.58 17.76 -17.53
CA ARG A 74 -17.89 18.03 -16.26
C ARG A 74 -18.20 19.46 -15.79
N PRO A 75 -18.66 19.67 -14.54
CA PRO A 75 -18.81 21.01 -13.97
C PRO A 75 -17.49 21.79 -13.98
N PRO A 76 -17.52 23.13 -14.12
CA PRO A 76 -16.32 23.93 -13.99
C PRO A 76 -15.79 23.90 -12.54
N GLY A 77 -14.48 23.94 -12.37
CA GLY A 77 -13.82 24.01 -11.06
C GLY A 77 -13.55 22.64 -10.40
N PRO A 78 -13.03 22.64 -9.16
CA PRO A 78 -12.78 21.42 -8.40
C PRO A 78 -14.07 20.66 -8.08
N ILE A 79 -14.02 19.33 -8.16
CA ILE A 79 -15.10 18.46 -7.67
C ILE A 79 -14.69 18.00 -6.27
N THR A 80 -15.40 18.50 -5.25
CA THR A 80 -15.14 18.17 -3.84
C THR A 80 -16.18 17.22 -3.24
N GLU A 81 -17.23 16.91 -3.99
CA GLU A 81 -18.31 16.01 -3.60
C GLU A 81 -18.81 15.20 -4.80
N LEU A 82 -19.40 14.03 -4.54
CA LEU A 82 -19.99 13.20 -5.59
C LEU A 82 -21.43 13.66 -5.86
N PRO A 83 -21.79 13.91 -7.12
CA PRO A 83 -23.16 14.25 -7.46
C PRO A 83 -24.07 13.01 -7.31
N GLY A 84 -25.26 13.23 -6.74
CA GLY A 84 -26.28 12.20 -6.55
C GLY A 84 -26.77 12.13 -5.11
N THR A 85 -27.70 11.21 -4.85
CA THR A 85 -28.25 10.96 -3.51
C THR A 85 -27.79 9.61 -2.98
N GLY A 86 -27.61 9.50 -1.67
CA GLY A 86 -27.24 8.26 -0.98
C GLY A 86 -25.75 8.14 -0.63
N ASP A 87 -25.35 6.97 -0.16
CA ASP A 87 -23.99 6.66 0.29
C ASP A 87 -23.08 6.35 -0.91
N LEU A 88 -22.66 7.42 -1.59
CA LEU A 88 -21.80 7.33 -2.76
C LEU A 88 -20.32 7.31 -2.36
N LEU A 89 -19.56 6.44 -3.02
CA LEU A 89 -18.11 6.32 -2.86
C LEU A 89 -17.46 6.27 -4.24
N ALA A 90 -16.41 7.07 -4.42
CA ALA A 90 -15.58 7.03 -5.62
C ALA A 90 -14.20 6.47 -5.26
N TRP A 91 -13.83 5.38 -5.92
CA TRP A 91 -12.50 4.82 -5.81
C TRP A 91 -11.60 5.46 -6.86
N THR A 92 -10.57 6.15 -6.36
CA THR A 92 -9.56 6.80 -7.19
C THR A 92 -8.20 6.20 -6.90
N ALA A 93 -7.40 6.00 -7.95
CA ALA A 93 -5.99 5.65 -7.80
C ALA A 93 -5.14 6.58 -8.65
N ASP A 94 -4.15 7.19 -8.02
CA ASP A 94 -3.17 8.07 -8.63
C ASP A 94 -1.87 7.31 -8.88
N ASP A 95 -1.12 7.72 -9.90
CA ASP A 95 0.27 7.31 -10.11
C ASP A 95 0.53 5.79 -10.04
N GLY A 96 0.34 5.11 -11.17
CA GLY A 96 0.71 3.69 -11.29
C GLY A 96 2.16 3.53 -11.74
N ALA A 97 3.01 2.91 -10.91
CA ALA A 97 4.39 2.57 -11.26
C ALA A 97 4.57 1.09 -11.64
N ASP A 98 3.90 0.20 -10.90
CA ASP A 98 3.98 -1.25 -11.09
C ASP A 98 2.91 -1.74 -12.07
N SER A 99 3.35 -2.40 -13.15
CA SER A 99 2.48 -2.92 -14.20
C SER A 99 1.54 -4.03 -13.71
N ASP A 100 2.00 -4.87 -12.78
CA ASP A 100 1.20 -5.98 -12.24
C ASP A 100 0.11 -5.46 -11.30
N VAL A 101 0.40 -4.39 -10.56
CA VAL A 101 -0.61 -3.69 -9.74
C VAL A 101 -1.68 -3.06 -10.64
N ILE A 102 -1.29 -2.41 -11.74
CA ILE A 102 -2.25 -1.87 -12.72
C ILE A 102 -3.13 -2.99 -13.30
N ARG A 103 -2.55 -4.15 -13.63
CA ARG A 103 -3.30 -5.30 -14.11
C ARG A 103 -4.30 -5.80 -13.08
N LYS A 104 -3.90 -5.88 -11.80
CA LYS A 104 -4.78 -6.28 -10.69
C LYS A 104 -5.96 -5.33 -10.49
N TYR A 105 -5.78 -4.02 -10.68
CA TYR A 105 -6.90 -3.08 -10.67
C TYR A 105 -7.91 -3.37 -11.79
N VAL A 106 -7.44 -3.72 -12.99
CA VAL A 106 -8.33 -4.12 -14.09
C VAL A 106 -9.09 -5.40 -13.73
N ASP A 107 -8.39 -6.43 -13.24
CA ASP A 107 -9.02 -7.70 -12.88
C ASP A 107 -10.05 -7.52 -11.76
N PHE A 108 -9.72 -6.71 -10.77
CA PHE A 108 -10.65 -6.33 -9.71
C PHE A 108 -11.91 -5.65 -10.27
N ALA A 109 -11.76 -4.65 -11.14
CA ALA A 109 -12.89 -3.92 -11.72
C ALA A 109 -13.80 -4.85 -12.55
N VAL A 110 -13.21 -5.75 -13.34
CA VAL A 110 -13.95 -6.73 -14.15
C VAL A 110 -14.67 -7.74 -13.27
N ALA A 111 -13.99 -8.31 -12.26
CA ALA A 111 -14.54 -9.37 -11.42
C ALA A 111 -15.65 -8.85 -10.48
N SER A 112 -15.50 -7.62 -9.97
CA SER A 112 -16.44 -7.04 -9.02
C SER A 112 -17.52 -6.18 -9.66
N GLY A 113 -17.32 -5.69 -10.87
CA GLY A 113 -18.16 -4.64 -11.46
C GLY A 113 -17.97 -3.26 -10.82
N VAL A 114 -17.03 -3.11 -9.88
CA VAL A 114 -16.69 -1.82 -9.28
C VAL A 114 -16.06 -0.90 -10.32
N ARG A 115 -16.44 0.37 -10.27
CA ARG A 115 -15.91 1.42 -11.13
C ARG A 115 -14.75 2.13 -10.44
N LEU A 116 -13.65 2.30 -11.18
CA LEU A 116 -12.45 3.01 -10.74
C LEU A 116 -12.25 4.28 -11.57
N THR A 117 -11.72 5.32 -10.95
CA THR A 117 -11.11 6.47 -11.64
C THR A 117 -9.61 6.39 -11.50
N LEU A 118 -8.91 6.18 -12.61
CA LEU A 118 -7.46 5.99 -12.62
C LEU A 118 -6.79 7.24 -13.19
N PHE A 119 -5.94 7.90 -12.40
CA PHE A 119 -5.13 9.03 -12.82
C PHE A 119 -3.75 8.54 -13.25
N ALA A 120 -3.66 8.11 -14.51
CA ALA A 120 -2.43 7.60 -15.09
C ALA A 120 -1.37 8.70 -15.25
N ASN A 121 -0.10 8.34 -15.00
CA ASN A 121 1.04 9.20 -15.33
C ASN A 121 1.79 8.64 -16.55
N GLY A 122 2.48 9.52 -17.28
CA GLY A 122 3.27 9.13 -18.45
C GLY A 122 4.70 8.66 -18.13
N ARG A 123 5.09 8.63 -16.85
CA ARG A 123 6.47 8.31 -16.43
C ARG A 123 6.76 6.82 -16.48
N PHE A 124 5.77 5.99 -16.13
CA PHE A 124 5.94 4.54 -16.04
C PHE A 124 5.19 3.84 -17.18
N ALA A 125 5.84 2.84 -17.78
CA ALA A 125 5.31 2.13 -18.94
C ALA A 125 4.10 1.22 -18.62
N GLY A 126 3.84 0.92 -17.34
CA GLY A 126 2.79 -0.02 -16.93
C GLY A 126 1.39 0.34 -17.44
N TRP A 127 1.09 1.63 -17.61
CA TRP A 127 -0.16 2.10 -18.21
C TRP A 127 -0.28 1.72 -19.69
N THR A 128 0.79 1.91 -20.45
CA THR A 128 0.85 1.53 -21.87
C THR A 128 0.75 0.01 -22.05
N VAL A 129 1.46 -0.75 -21.21
CA VAL A 129 1.42 -2.22 -21.21
C VAL A 129 -0.02 -2.73 -20.99
N ASN A 130 -0.77 -2.10 -20.09
CA ASN A 130 -2.15 -2.51 -19.77
C ASN A 130 -3.23 -1.79 -20.60
N ALA A 131 -2.87 -0.96 -21.59
CA ALA A 131 -3.83 -0.10 -22.31
C ALA A 131 -4.96 -0.90 -22.99
N ALA A 132 -4.64 -2.06 -23.56
CA ALA A 132 -5.63 -2.94 -24.18
C ALA A 132 -6.66 -3.48 -23.16
N ALA A 133 -6.21 -3.82 -21.95
CA ALA A 133 -7.05 -4.33 -20.88
C ALA A 133 -7.90 -3.22 -20.22
N LEU A 134 -7.40 -1.98 -20.22
CA LEU A 134 -8.10 -0.81 -19.69
C LEU A 134 -9.22 -0.29 -20.61
N ARG A 135 -9.03 -0.37 -21.94
CA ARG A 135 -9.97 0.19 -22.94
C ARG A 135 -11.44 -0.22 -22.76
N PRO A 136 -11.79 -1.48 -22.45
CA PRO A 136 -13.18 -1.88 -22.27
C PRO A 136 -13.86 -1.20 -21.09
N LEU A 137 -13.12 -0.87 -20.02
CA LEU A 137 -13.68 -0.32 -18.78
C LEU A 137 -14.26 1.10 -18.95
N GLY A 138 -13.80 1.85 -19.96
CA GLY A 138 -14.21 3.22 -20.22
C GLY A 138 -15.39 3.38 -21.19
N ARG A 139 -15.97 2.27 -21.70
CA ARG A 139 -17.03 2.37 -22.72
C ARG A 139 -18.37 2.68 -22.07
N VAL A 140 -18.98 3.77 -22.52
CA VAL A 140 -20.39 4.08 -22.28
C VAL A 140 -21.23 3.21 -23.21
N SER A 141 -22.17 2.43 -22.65
CA SER A 141 -23.13 1.63 -23.42
C SER A 141 -24.28 2.49 -23.93
#